data_AF-X0SM46-F1
#
_entry.id   AF-X0SM46-F1
#
_cell.length_a   1.000
_cell.length_b   1.000
_cell.length_c   1.000
_cell.angle_alpha   90.00
_cell.angle_beta   90.00
_cell.angle_gamma   90.00
#
_symmetry.space_group_name_H-M   'P 1'
#
loop_
_entity.id
_entity.type
_entity.pdbx_description
1 polymer ?
#
loop_
_entity_poly.entity_id
_entity_poly.type
_entity_poly.pdbx_seq_one_letter_code
_entity_poly.pdbx_strand_id
1 'polypeptide(L)'
;MGSYLSIEPSLVDFWYGKYGKPELANPFVNGTIRFNVSRSEGLALYAFTRNHEIGVDIEQIRRIPDLDQIAEQFFSPGETAIFRSLPESAKKVA
;
A
#
# COMPACT_ATOMS: atom_id res chain seq x y z
N MET A 1 -7.58 -5.05 14.79
CA MET A 1 -8.58 -5.89 14.09
C MET A 1 -9.61 -6.50 15.04
N GLY A 2 -9.22 -7.31 16.04
CA GLY A 2 -10.17 -7.92 16.98
C GLY A 2 -11.17 -6.93 17.61
N SER A 3 -10.69 -5.77 18.08
CA SER A 3 -11.56 -4.69 18.57
C SER A 3 -12.56 -4.15 17.52
N TYR A 4 -12.17 -4.05 16.24
CA TYR A 4 -13.10 -3.62 15.18
C TYR A 4 -14.18 -4.66 14.86
N LEU A 5 -13.87 -5.94 15.11
CA LEU A 5 -14.75 -7.09 14.86
C LEU A 5 -15.50 -7.54 16.13
N SER A 6 -15.24 -6.89 17.28
CA SER A 6 -15.76 -7.30 18.59
C SER A 6 -15.46 -8.77 18.95
N ILE A 7 -14.25 -9.25 18.62
CA ILE A 7 -13.77 -10.59 18.97
C ILE A 7 -12.37 -10.56 19.57
N GLU A 8 -11.98 -11.63 20.25
CA GLU A 8 -10.61 -11.84 20.72
C GLU A 8 -9.63 -11.78 19.54
N PRO A 9 -8.51 -11.04 19.64
CA PRO A 9 -7.54 -10.91 18.55
C PRO A 9 -7.00 -12.25 18.02
N SER A 10 -6.89 -13.27 18.88
CA SER A 10 -6.43 -14.61 18.51
C SER A 10 -7.43 -15.41 17.67
N LEU A 11 -8.69 -14.95 17.59
CA LEU A 11 -9.74 -15.55 16.76
C LEU A 11 -9.85 -14.88 15.38
N VAL A 12 -9.00 -13.89 15.09
CA VAL A 12 -8.97 -13.24 13.79
C VAL A 12 -8.20 -14.13 12.82
N ASP A 13 -8.93 -14.75 11.90
CA ASP A 13 -8.33 -15.52 10.81
C ASP A 13 -8.14 -14.67 9.54
N PHE A 14 -7.02 -14.93 8.87
CA PHE A 14 -6.66 -14.29 7.61
C PHE A 14 -6.66 -15.30 6.47
N TRP A 15 -7.11 -14.83 5.31
CA TRP A 15 -6.94 -15.52 4.04
C TRP A 15 -5.96 -14.74 3.17
N TYR A 16 -5.20 -15.46 2.36
CA TYR A 16 -4.21 -14.89 1.44
C TYR A 16 -4.57 -15.33 0.02
N GLY A 17 -4.96 -14.38 -0.81
CA GLY A 17 -5.25 -14.64 -2.22
C GLY A 17 -3.99 -14.89 -3.05
N LYS A 18 -4.18 -15.11 -4.36
CA LYS A 18 -3.09 -15.38 -5.32
C LYS A 18 -1.96 -14.33 -5.35
N TYR A 19 -2.23 -13.11 -4.88
CA TYR A 19 -1.27 -12.01 -4.84
C TYR A 19 -0.66 -11.77 -3.45
N GLY A 20 -0.93 -12.66 -2.48
CA GLY A 20 -0.35 -12.59 -1.13
C GLY A 20 -0.89 -11.45 -0.25
N LYS A 21 -1.86 -10.66 -0.72
CA LYS A 21 -2.53 -9.64 0.11
C LYS A 21 -3.37 -10.33 1.18
N PRO A 22 -3.18 -10.00 2.47
CA PRO A 22 -4.00 -10.54 3.54
C PRO A 22 -5.39 -9.92 3.52
N GLU A 23 -6.41 -10.75 3.69
CA GLU A 23 -7.81 -10.37 3.84
C GLU A 23 -8.42 -11.10 5.03
N LEU A 24 -9.56 -10.61 5.52
CA LEU A 24 -10.27 -11.29 6.60
C LEU A 24 -10.93 -12.57 6.09
N ALA A 25 -10.69 -13.69 6.77
CA ALA A 25 -11.33 -14.96 6.47
C ALA A 25 -12.77 -15.05 7.03
N ASN A 26 -13.45 -16.18 6.79
CA ASN A 26 -14.81 -16.39 7.30
C ASN A 26 -14.84 -16.36 8.84
N PRO A 27 -15.91 -15.82 9.46
CA PRO A 27 -17.14 -15.29 8.84
C PRO A 27 -17.04 -13.82 8.40
N PHE A 28 -15.87 -13.20 8.46
CA PHE A 28 -15.68 -11.76 8.27
C PHE A 28 -15.43 -11.33 6.82
N VAL A 29 -15.42 -12.27 5.85
CA VAL A 29 -15.22 -11.99 4.41
C VAL A 29 -16.21 -10.96 3.87
N ASN A 30 -17.47 -11.01 4.33
CA ASN A 30 -18.52 -10.06 3.97
C ASN A 30 -18.72 -8.97 5.05
N GLY A 31 -17.75 -8.82 5.94
CA GLY A 31 -17.80 -7.86 7.04
C GLY A 31 -17.68 -6.42 6.56
N THR A 32 -18.08 -5.50 7.43
CA THR A 32 -18.00 -4.06 7.16
C THR A 32 -16.57 -3.54 7.17
N ILE A 33 -15.64 -4.23 7.82
CA ILE A 33 -14.25 -3.78 7.97
C ILE A 33 -13.38 -4.31 6.84
N ARG A 34 -12.72 -3.41 6.13
CA ARG A 34 -11.65 -3.70 5.16
C ARG A 34 -10.34 -3.13 5.66
N PHE A 35 -9.24 -3.74 5.26
CA PHE A 35 -7.91 -3.25 5.61
C PHE A 35 -6.90 -3.46 4.49
N ASN A 36 -5.83 -2.69 4.53
CA ASN A 36 -4.66 -2.92 3.71
C ASN A 36 -3.39 -2.61 4.52
N VAL A 37 -2.29 -3.22 4.10
CA VAL A 37 -0.99 -3.08 4.74
C VAL A 37 0.06 -2.83 3.68
N SER A 38 0.96 -1.90 3.94
CA SER A 38 2.21 -1.71 3.20
C SER A 38 3.38 -1.62 4.19
N ARG A 39 4.59 -1.91 3.72
CA ARG A 39 5.81 -1.92 4.54
C ARG A 39 6.98 -1.37 3.76
N SER A 40 7.78 -0.54 4.40
CA SER A 40 9.05 -0.06 3.85
C SER A 40 10.02 0.22 4.98
N GLU A 41 11.25 -0.32 4.87
CA GLU A 41 12.40 0.00 5.73
C GLU A 41 12.10 0.01 7.23
N GLY A 42 11.63 -1.13 7.75
CA GLY A 42 11.32 -1.31 9.17
C GLY A 42 10.00 -0.68 9.62
N LEU A 43 9.30 0.05 8.75
CA LEU A 43 7.96 0.56 9.01
C LEU A 43 6.90 -0.34 8.40
N ALA A 44 5.75 -0.42 9.10
CA ALA A 44 4.53 -1.02 8.59
C ALA A 44 3.39 -0.02 8.74
N LEU A 45 2.68 0.22 7.65
CA LEU A 45 1.52 1.08 7.60
C LEU A 45 0.27 0.21 7.43
N TYR A 46 -0.71 0.40 8.30
CA TYR A 46 -1.99 -0.29 8.26
C TYR A 46 -3.10 0.74 8.06
N ALA A 47 -3.98 0.50 7.09
CA ALA A 47 -5.16 1.30 6.86
C ALA A 47 -6.42 0.45 7.07
N PHE A 48 -7.44 1.04 7.66
CA PHE A 48 -8.72 0.40 7.96
C PHE A 48 -9.86 1.29 7.46
N THR A 49 -10.90 0.69 6.90
CA THR A 49 -12.08 1.41 6.46
C THR A 49 -13.35 0.60 6.70
N ARG A 50 -14.50 1.27 6.60
CA ARG A 50 -15.82 0.66 6.63
C ARG A 50 -16.48 0.68 5.25
N ASN A 51 -16.97 -0.47 4.81
CA ASN A 51 -17.81 -0.69 3.62
C ASN A 51 -17.18 -0.32 2.27
N HIS A 52 -15.88 -0.03 2.22
CA HIS A 52 -15.19 0.38 1.00
C HIS A 52 -13.87 -0.37 0.88
N GLU A 53 -13.40 -0.56 -0.35
CA GLU A 53 -12.04 -1.05 -0.57
C GLU A 53 -11.03 0.05 -0.27
N ILE A 54 -9.86 -0.35 0.24
CA ILE A 54 -8.75 0.56 0.55
C ILE A 54 -7.43 -0.02 0.08
N GLY A 55 -6.58 0.86 -0.45
CA GLY A 55 -5.17 0.63 -0.69
C GLY A 55 -4.37 1.66 0.08
N VAL A 56 -3.28 1.25 0.70
CA VAL A 56 -2.33 2.12 1.37
C VAL A 56 -0.94 1.71 0.96
N ASP A 57 -0.08 2.70 0.75
CA ASP A 57 1.30 2.45 0.39
C ASP A 57 2.25 3.39 1.13
N ILE A 58 3.43 2.87 1.47
CA ILE A 58 4.52 3.62 2.09
C ILE A 58 5.81 3.18 1.41
N GLU A 59 6.62 4.14 1.03
CA GLU A 59 7.95 3.89 0.46
C GLU A 59 9.00 4.76 1.12
N GLN A 60 10.15 4.16 1.41
CA GLN A 60 11.31 4.91 1.85
C GLN A 60 11.81 5.74 0.68
N ILE A 61 11.87 7.05 0.91
CA ILE A 61 12.51 7.97 -0.01
C ILE A 61 14.01 7.68 -0.02
N ARG A 62 14.53 7.23 -1.16
CA ARG A 62 15.93 6.88 -1.38
C ARG A 62 16.35 7.18 -2.80
N ARG A 63 17.65 7.19 -3.05
CA ARG A 63 18.17 7.28 -4.41
C ARG A 63 17.85 5.99 -5.18
N ILE A 64 17.17 6.15 -6.30
CA ILE A 64 16.83 5.05 -7.22
C ILE A 64 17.68 5.22 -8.48
N PRO A 65 18.54 4.24 -8.83
CA PRO A 65 19.23 4.21 -10.11
C PRO A 65 18.22 4.19 -11.26
N ASP A 66 18.53 4.90 -12.35
CA ASP A 66 17.71 4.90 -13.57
C ASP A 66 16.24 5.30 -13.35
N LEU A 67 15.99 6.21 -12.39
CA LEU A 67 14.65 6.67 -12.03
C LEU A 67 13.86 7.22 -13.22
N ASP A 68 14.52 7.87 -14.18
CA ASP A 68 13.89 8.34 -15.41
C ASP A 68 13.35 7.18 -16.27
N GLN A 69 14.08 6.07 -16.36
CA GLN A 69 13.63 4.88 -17.11
C GLN A 69 12.45 4.20 -16.41
N ILE A 70 12.47 4.14 -15.08
CA ILE A 70 11.35 3.61 -14.28
C ILE A 70 10.11 4.48 -14.50
N ALA A 71 10.25 5.80 -14.44
CA ALA A 71 9.15 6.71 -14.72
C ALA A 71 8.57 6.46 -16.13
N GLU A 72 9.40 6.31 -17.16
CA GLU A 72 8.92 6.02 -18.52
C GLU A 72 8.17 4.70 -18.67
N GLN A 73 8.50 3.68 -17.89
CA GLN A 73 7.86 2.36 -17.96
C GLN A 73 6.53 2.29 -17.20
N PHE A 74 6.40 3.03 -16.10
CA PHE A 74 5.29 2.86 -15.17
C PHE A 74 4.38 4.09 -15.03
N PHE A 75 4.87 5.30 -15.30
CA PHE A 75 4.04 6.50 -15.22
C PHE A 75 3.21 6.66 -16.48
N SER A 76 2.03 7.27 -16.34
CA SER A 76 1.28 7.75 -17.50
C SER A 76 2.06 8.84 -18.26
N PRO A 77 1.69 9.13 -19.51
CA PRO A 77 2.33 10.21 -20.28
C PRO A 77 2.29 11.58 -19.57
N GLY A 78 1.21 11.89 -18.86
CA GLY A 78 1.06 13.13 -18.10
C GLY A 78 1.98 13.19 -16.88
N GLU A 79 2.04 12.11 -16.11
CA GLU A 79 2.94 11.99 -14.95
C GLU A 79 4.42 12.03 -15.38
N THR A 80 4.77 11.40 -16.51
CA THR A 80 6.13 11.47 -17.09
C THR A 80 6.50 12.90 -17.47
N ALA A 81 5.59 13.64 -18.09
CA ALA A 81 5.83 15.04 -18.46
C ALA A 81 6.06 15.93 -17.23
N ILE A 82 5.24 15.75 -16.18
CA ILE A 82 5.41 16.45 -14.89
C ILE A 82 6.75 16.06 -14.29
N PHE A 83 7.04 14.77 -14.17
CA PHE A 83 8.27 14.25 -13.60
C PHE A 83 9.50 14.84 -14.31
N ARG A 84 9.54 14.85 -15.64
CA ARG A 84 10.66 15.41 -16.42
C ARG A 84 10.88 16.90 -16.18
N SER A 85 9.82 17.66 -15.90
CA SER A 85 9.90 19.10 -15.63
C SER A 85 10.41 19.44 -14.22
N LEU A 86 10.48 18.45 -13.32
CA LEU A 86 11.04 18.66 -11.97
C LEU A 86 12.55 18.93 -12.03
N PRO A 87 13.07 19.81 -11.16
CA PRO A 87 14.51 19.97 -10.99
C PRO A 87 15.13 18.70 -10.40
N GLU A 88 16.42 18.45 -10.69
CA GLU A 88 17.13 17.27 -10.21
C GLU A 88 17.11 17.13 -8.68
N SER A 89 17.10 18.23 -7.94
CA SER A 89 17.00 18.24 -6.47
C SER A 89 15.65 17.72 -5.94
N ALA A 90 14.59 17.79 -6.75
CA ALA A 90 13.29 17.23 -6.40
C ALA A 90 13.15 15.75 -6.84
N LYS A 91 13.97 15.31 -7.81
CA LYS A 91 14.00 13.91 -8.28
C LYS A 91 14.97 13.04 -7.49
N LYS A 92 16.07 13.63 -7.01
CA LYS A 92 17.14 12.93 -6.31
C LYS A 92 17.15 13.39 -4.87
N VAL A 93 16.82 12.47 -3.97
CA VAL A 93 17.09 12.66 -2.55
C VAL A 93 18.56 12.34 -2.33
N ALA A 94 19.23 13.24 -1.62
CA ALA A 94 20.68 13.23 -1.39
C ALA A 94 21.16 11.91 -0.77
#